data_AF-A0A258GIA0-F1
#
_entry.id   AF-A0A258GIA0-F1
#
_cell.length_a   1.000
_cell.length_b   1.000
_cell.length_c   1.000
_cell.angle_alpha   90.00
_cell.angle_beta   90.00
_cell.angle_gamma   90.00
#
_symmetry.space_group_name_H-M   'P 1'
#
loop_
_entity.id
_entity.type
_entity.pdbx_description
1 polymer ?
#
loop_
_entity_poly.entity_id
_entity_poly.type
_entity_poly.pdbx_seq_one_letter_code
_entity_poly.pdbx_strand_id
1 'polypeptide(L)'
;MKHTSHGFTVIELVVVIAFLAIASVIFFAQKNNLEIGQRDETRKTAINAMYYSLEEVYFAQNKHYPRTLNEDALPSVDPALFKDTNGVMIGDSASEYRYEPVDCDGDKCLGYTLRADLENEADFIKQNRRD
;
A
#
# COMPACT_ATOMS: atom_id res chain seq x y z
N MET A 1 -13.47 59.76 -16.74
CA MET A 1 -12.95 58.69 -15.86
C MET A 1 -11.51 58.40 -16.27
N LYS A 2 -10.52 58.63 -15.40
CA LYS A 2 -9.11 58.31 -15.67
C LYS A 2 -8.86 56.86 -15.23
N HIS A 3 -8.60 55.97 -16.17
CA HIS A 3 -8.05 54.66 -15.88
C HIS A 3 -6.53 54.82 -15.72
N THR A 4 -6.01 54.70 -14.50
CA THR A 4 -4.56 54.53 -14.26
C THR A 4 -4.22 53.06 -14.43
N SER A 5 -3.83 52.67 -15.63
CA SER A 5 -3.17 51.38 -15.86
C SER A 5 -1.75 51.47 -15.31
N HIS A 6 -1.51 50.91 -14.13
CA HIS A 6 -0.16 50.72 -13.62
C HIS A 6 0.50 49.59 -14.43
N GLY A 7 1.54 49.94 -15.20
CA GLY A 7 2.32 48.97 -15.97
C GLY A 7 3.14 48.10 -15.02
N PHE A 8 3.04 46.79 -15.19
CA PHE A 8 3.79 45.79 -14.44
C PHE A 8 5.30 45.98 -14.66
N THR A 9 6.09 45.99 -13.59
CA THR A 9 7.55 46.16 -13.71
C THR A 9 8.24 44.84 -13.99
N VAL A 10 9.38 44.87 -14.70
CA VAL A 10 10.19 43.66 -14.95
C VAL A 10 10.65 43.02 -13.62
N ILE A 11 10.93 43.83 -12.61
CA ILE A 11 11.33 43.35 -11.28
C ILE A 11 10.20 42.55 -10.64
N GLU A 12 8.96 43.05 -10.71
CA GLU A 12 7.78 42.36 -10.19
C GLU A 12 7.58 41.00 -10.88
N LEU A 13 7.80 40.92 -12.20
CA LEU A 13 7.77 39.66 -12.94
C LEU A 13 8.77 38.65 -12.38
N VAL A 14 10.02 39.09 -12.20
CA VAL A 14 11.11 38.25 -11.73
C VAL A 14 10.84 37.74 -10.31
N VAL A 15 10.31 38.57 -9.43
CA VAL A 15 9.94 38.19 -8.06
C VAL A 15 8.82 37.15 -8.06
N VAL A 16 7.77 37.34 -8.88
CA VAL A 16 6.67 36.37 -8.99
C VAL A 16 7.15 35.04 -9.54
N ILE A 17 7.98 35.04 -10.58
CA ILE A 17 8.56 33.81 -11.14
C ILE A 17 9.44 33.10 -10.10
N ALA A 18 10.28 33.83 -9.38
CA ALA A 18 11.13 33.27 -8.34
C ALA A 18 10.29 32.63 -7.22
N PHE A 19 9.21 33.30 -6.79
CA PHE A 19 8.29 32.77 -5.79
C PHE A 19 7.58 31.49 -6.28
N LEU A 20 7.05 31.49 -7.51
CA LEU A 20 6.40 30.32 -8.09
C LEU A 20 7.36 29.14 -8.27
N ALA A 21 8.63 29.40 -8.62
CA ALA A 21 9.64 28.35 -8.73
C ALA A 21 9.88 27.66 -7.38
N ILE A 22 10.04 28.44 -6.30
CA ILE A 22 10.22 27.90 -4.94
C ILE A 22 8.98 27.11 -4.50
N ALA A 23 7.78 27.69 -4.70
CA ALA A 23 6.52 27.03 -4.35
C ALA A 23 6.33 25.71 -5.10
N SER A 24 6.72 25.66 -6.38
CA SER A 24 6.61 24.46 -7.21
C SER A 24 7.48 23.32 -6.67
N VAL A 25 8.74 23.60 -6.31
CA VAL A 25 9.64 22.59 -5.75
C VAL A 25 9.06 21.99 -4.47
N ILE A 26 8.57 22.83 -3.57
CA ILE A 26 7.94 22.41 -2.31
C ILE A 26 6.68 21.57 -2.59
N PHE A 27 5.84 22.00 -3.53
CA PHE A 27 4.62 21.30 -3.90
C PHE A 27 4.89 19.88 -4.42
N PHE A 28 5.86 19.72 -5.33
CA PHE A 28 6.20 18.39 -5.86
C PHE A 28 6.76 17.47 -4.78
N ALA A 29 7.61 17.98 -3.87
CA ALA A 29 8.12 17.20 -2.75
C ALA A 29 7.00 16.71 -1.82
N GLN A 30 6.05 17.59 -1.47
CA GLN A 30 4.90 17.23 -0.65
C GLN A 30 3.98 16.21 -1.34
N LYS A 31 3.71 16.41 -2.64
CA LYS A 31 2.89 15.48 -3.43
C LYS A 31 3.49 14.07 -3.45
N ASN A 32 4.81 13.95 -3.66
CA ASN A 32 5.48 12.66 -3.66
C ASN A 32 5.32 11.93 -2.31
N ASN A 33 5.54 12.63 -1.19
CA ASN A 33 5.40 12.03 0.14
C ASN A 33 3.96 11.59 0.42
N LEU A 34 2.97 12.37 -0.02
CA LEU A 34 1.56 12.01 0.11
C LEU A 34 1.21 10.75 -0.70
N GLU A 35 1.70 10.65 -1.93
CA GLU A 35 1.48 9.48 -2.79
C GLU A 35 2.14 8.23 -2.21
N ILE A 36 3.34 8.33 -1.64
CA ILE A 36 3.98 7.21 -0.94
C ILE A 36 3.12 6.77 0.24
N GLY A 37 2.66 7.71 1.08
CA GLY A 37 1.78 7.38 2.21
C GLY A 37 0.48 6.69 1.78
N GLN A 38 -0.13 7.11 0.67
CA GLN A 38 -1.32 6.45 0.12
C GLN A 38 -1.04 5.03 -0.36
N ARG A 39 0.12 4.77 -0.97
CA ARG A 39 0.52 3.42 -1.35
C ARG A 39 0.72 2.54 -0.12
N ASP A 40 1.42 3.02 0.91
CA ASP A 40 1.61 2.28 2.16
C ASP A 40 0.29 1.95 2.86
N GLU A 41 -0.67 2.88 2.90
CA GLU A 41 -2.02 2.62 3.42
C GLU A 41 -2.79 1.58 2.60
N THR A 42 -2.62 1.59 1.27
CA THR A 42 -3.20 0.58 0.38
C THR A 42 -2.63 -0.80 0.71
N ARG A 43 -1.30 -0.90 0.88
CA ARG A 43 -0.61 -2.15 1.27
C ARG A 43 -1.10 -2.66 2.62
N LYS A 44 -1.17 -1.80 3.64
CA LYS A 44 -1.69 -2.14 4.97
C LYS A 44 -3.14 -2.62 4.91
N THR A 45 -3.96 -1.98 4.10
CA THR A 45 -5.37 -2.36 3.91
C THR A 45 -5.50 -3.75 3.30
N ALA A 46 -4.75 -4.05 2.23
CA ALA A 46 -4.72 -5.37 1.61
C ALA A 46 -4.28 -6.47 2.60
N ILE A 47 -3.18 -6.24 3.33
CA ILE A 47 -2.66 -7.17 4.33
C ILE A 47 -3.68 -7.40 5.46
N ASN A 48 -4.31 -6.34 5.97
CA ASN A 48 -5.33 -6.47 7.02
C ASN A 48 -6.57 -7.24 6.51
N ALA A 49 -7.04 -6.98 5.29
CA ALA A 49 -8.17 -7.69 4.71
C ALA A 49 -7.89 -9.20 4.60
N MET A 50 -6.74 -9.57 4.04
CA MET A 50 -6.29 -10.96 3.95
C MET A 50 -6.11 -11.60 5.34
N TYR A 51 -5.48 -10.89 6.27
CA TYR A 51 -5.30 -11.33 7.65
C TYR A 51 -6.63 -11.65 8.35
N TYR A 52 -7.60 -10.73 8.31
CA TYR A 52 -8.89 -10.98 8.95
C TYR A 52 -9.68 -12.09 8.25
N SER A 53 -9.58 -12.23 6.93
CA SER A 53 -10.17 -13.37 6.23
C SER A 53 -9.53 -14.70 6.64
N LEU A 54 -8.20 -14.75 6.78
CA LEU A 54 -7.48 -15.93 7.28
C LEU A 54 -7.94 -16.33 8.69
N GLU A 55 -7.99 -15.37 9.62
CA GLU A 55 -8.32 -15.64 11.01
C GLU A 55 -9.81 -15.94 11.24
N GLU A 56 -10.70 -15.08 10.71
CA GLU A 56 -12.11 -15.09 11.09
C GLU A 56 -12.99 -15.92 10.14
N VAL A 57 -12.53 -16.15 8.90
CA VAL A 57 -13.30 -16.89 7.88
C VAL A 57 -12.66 -18.24 7.60
N TYR A 58 -11.42 -18.26 7.10
CA TYR A 58 -10.77 -19.49 6.66
C TYR A 58 -10.50 -20.44 7.84
N PHE A 59 -9.81 -19.95 8.87
CA PHE A 59 -9.45 -20.78 10.02
C PHE A 59 -10.68 -21.22 10.81
N ALA A 60 -11.69 -20.36 10.93
CA ALA A 60 -12.95 -20.70 11.58
C ALA A 60 -13.61 -21.95 10.96
N GLN A 61 -13.51 -22.12 9.64
CA GLN A 61 -14.10 -23.23 8.89
C GLN A 61 -13.17 -24.45 8.79
N ASN A 62 -11.87 -24.23 8.56
CA ASN A 62 -10.93 -25.30 8.19
C ASN A 62 -10.07 -25.80 9.36
N LYS A 63 -9.92 -24.99 10.42
CA LYS A 63 -9.05 -25.27 11.60
C LYS A 63 -7.56 -25.42 11.26
N HIS A 64 -7.12 -24.89 10.12
CA HIS A 64 -5.74 -24.75 9.69
C HIS A 64 -5.62 -23.55 8.75
N TYR A 65 -4.41 -23.20 8.34
CA TYR A 65 -4.14 -22.21 7.30
C TYR A 65 -3.81 -22.88 5.96
N PRO A 66 -4.04 -22.19 4.82
CA PRO A 66 -3.73 -22.74 3.51
C PRO A 66 -2.23 -22.69 3.23
N ARG A 67 -1.71 -23.60 2.40
CA ARG A 67 -0.32 -23.51 1.93
C ARG A 67 -0.10 -22.37 0.93
N THR A 68 -1.12 -22.04 0.14
CA THR A 68 -1.06 -20.97 -0.87
C THR A 68 -2.21 -20.02 -0.69
N LEU A 69 -1.95 -18.72 -0.88
CA LEU A 69 -2.96 -17.68 -0.77
C LEU A 69 -3.42 -17.21 -2.14
N ASN A 70 -4.71 -17.29 -2.41
CA ASN A 70 -5.36 -16.83 -3.63
C ASN A 70 -6.84 -16.54 -3.37
N GLU A 71 -7.55 -16.09 -4.41
CA GLU A 71 -8.98 -15.76 -4.37
C GLU A 71 -9.85 -16.96 -3.94
N ASP A 72 -9.47 -18.18 -4.34
CA ASP A 72 -10.19 -19.40 -3.98
C ASP A 72 -10.03 -19.73 -2.49
N ALA A 73 -8.85 -19.49 -1.93
CA ALA A 73 -8.57 -19.70 -0.51
C ALA A 73 -9.30 -18.67 0.36
N LEU A 74 -9.40 -17.41 -0.08
CA LEU A 74 -10.03 -16.33 0.68
C LEU A 74 -11.13 -15.62 -0.12
N PRO A 75 -12.28 -16.27 -0.38
CA PRO A 75 -13.33 -15.74 -1.26
C PRO A 75 -14.05 -14.51 -0.69
N SER A 76 -13.82 -14.18 0.57
CA SER A 76 -14.38 -12.97 1.21
C SER A 76 -13.52 -11.72 0.99
N VAL A 77 -12.33 -11.86 0.42
CA VAL A 77 -11.41 -10.75 0.11
C VAL A 77 -11.66 -10.32 -1.33
N ASP A 78 -11.70 -9.01 -1.58
CA ASP A 78 -11.77 -8.48 -2.94
C ASP A 78 -10.55 -8.96 -3.75
N PRO A 79 -10.74 -9.61 -4.92
CA PRO A 79 -9.67 -10.02 -5.83
C PRO A 79 -8.61 -8.97 -6.10
N ALA A 80 -8.97 -7.69 -6.12
CA ALA A 80 -8.03 -6.60 -6.34
C ALA A 80 -6.98 -6.49 -5.23
N LEU A 81 -7.30 -6.90 -3.99
CA LEU A 81 -6.40 -6.81 -2.84
C LEU A 81 -5.32 -7.91 -2.80
N PHE A 82 -5.39 -8.89 -3.69
CA PHE A 82 -4.29 -9.84 -3.90
C PHE A 82 -3.20 -9.28 -4.81
N LYS A 83 -3.46 -8.15 -5.47
CA LYS A 83 -2.48 -7.44 -6.30
C LYS A 83 -1.86 -6.30 -5.50
N ASP A 84 -0.55 -6.16 -5.61
CA ASP A 84 0.17 -5.03 -5.03
C ASP A 84 -0.08 -3.72 -5.78
N THR A 85 0.57 -2.65 -5.32
CA THR A 85 0.40 -1.31 -5.93
C THR A 85 0.95 -1.22 -7.36
N ASN A 86 1.74 -2.19 -7.80
CA ASN A 86 2.24 -2.36 -9.16
C ASN A 86 1.37 -3.31 -10.00
N GLY A 87 0.30 -3.87 -9.42
CA GLY A 87 -0.61 -4.81 -10.07
C GLY A 87 -0.12 -6.26 -10.10
N VAL A 88 0.93 -6.59 -9.34
CA VAL A 88 1.54 -7.93 -9.27
C VAL A 88 0.84 -8.77 -8.22
N MET A 89 0.51 -10.03 -8.55
CA MET A 89 -0.19 -10.93 -7.63
C MET A 89 0.70 -11.41 -6.48
N ILE A 90 0.11 -11.54 -5.30
CA ILE A 90 0.75 -12.16 -4.14
C ILE A 90 1.25 -13.58 -4.47
N GLY A 91 2.44 -13.90 -3.98
CA GLY A 91 3.12 -15.16 -4.29
C GLY A 91 4.03 -15.09 -5.52
N ASP A 92 3.90 -14.07 -6.37
CA ASP A 92 4.93 -13.75 -7.36
C ASP A 92 6.18 -13.19 -6.66
N SER A 93 7.35 -13.56 -7.16
CA SER A 93 8.64 -13.03 -6.70
C SER A 93 8.78 -11.51 -6.80
N ALA A 94 8.06 -10.86 -7.72
CA ALA A 94 8.09 -9.42 -7.92
C ALA A 94 7.05 -8.65 -7.08
N SER A 95 6.12 -9.36 -6.43
CA SER A 95 5.07 -8.73 -5.61
C SER A 95 5.69 -8.00 -4.42
N GLU A 96 5.04 -6.95 -3.92
CA GLU A 96 5.37 -6.33 -2.63
C GLU A 96 4.75 -7.09 -1.45
N TYR A 97 3.80 -8.00 -1.74
CA TYR A 97 3.14 -8.83 -0.73
C TYR A 97 3.76 -10.22 -0.67
N ARG A 98 3.94 -10.73 0.56
CA ARG A 98 4.45 -12.08 0.83
C ARG A 98 3.54 -12.81 1.80
N TYR A 99 3.22 -14.04 1.44
CA TYR A 99 2.58 -15.02 2.32
C TYR A 99 3.54 -16.20 2.49
N GLU A 100 3.96 -16.44 3.73
CA GLU A 100 4.94 -17.45 4.10
C GLU A 100 4.29 -18.39 5.11
N PRO A 101 3.74 -19.53 4.67
CA PRO A 101 3.09 -20.47 5.57
C PRO A 101 4.13 -21.22 6.42
N VAL A 102 3.73 -21.62 7.63
CA VAL A 102 4.61 -22.23 8.64
C VAL A 102 4.06 -23.59 9.06
N ASP A 103 4.96 -24.56 9.27
CA ASP A 103 4.66 -25.92 9.74
C ASP A 103 3.53 -26.60 8.96
N CYS A 104 3.73 -26.75 7.65
CA CYS A 104 2.75 -27.35 6.76
C CYS A 104 2.88 -28.87 6.66
N ASP A 105 1.77 -29.57 6.88
CA ASP A 105 1.56 -30.96 6.48
C ASP A 105 0.65 -31.01 5.24
N GLY A 106 1.28 -31.23 4.07
CA GLY A 106 0.63 -31.05 2.77
C GLY A 106 0.13 -29.60 2.59
N ASP A 107 -1.17 -29.45 2.33
CA ASP A 107 -1.85 -28.17 2.11
C ASP A 107 -2.34 -27.48 3.40
N LYS A 108 -2.09 -28.09 4.56
CA LYS A 108 -2.56 -27.61 5.87
C LYS A 108 -1.39 -27.09 6.68
N CYS A 109 -1.43 -25.83 7.07
CA CYS A 109 -0.36 -25.18 7.82
C CYS A 109 -0.83 -24.77 9.21
N LEU A 110 0.05 -24.84 10.20
CA LEU A 110 -0.26 -24.44 11.59
C LEU A 110 -0.19 -22.92 11.78
N GLY A 111 0.63 -22.24 11.00
CA GLY A 111 0.79 -20.79 11.06
C GLY A 111 1.14 -20.17 9.72
N TYR A 112 1.35 -18.86 9.74
CA TYR A 112 1.83 -18.09 8.59
C TYR A 112 2.42 -16.76 9.02
N THR A 113 3.27 -16.20 8.16
CA THR A 113 3.64 -14.79 8.16
C THR A 113 3.12 -14.15 6.89
N LEU A 114 2.36 -13.07 7.03
CA LEU A 114 1.84 -12.26 5.94
C LEU A 114 2.46 -10.87 6.06
N ARG A 115 3.11 -10.38 5.01
CA ARG A 115 3.79 -9.07 5.04
C ARG A 115 3.68 -8.28 3.76
N ALA A 116 3.82 -6.97 3.88
CA ALA A 116 4.04 -6.06 2.76
C ALA A 116 5.26 -5.17 3.00
N ASP A 117 6.05 -4.98 1.96
CA ASP A 117 7.19 -4.06 1.95
C ASP A 117 6.64 -2.62 1.83
N LEU A 118 6.90 -1.77 2.82
CA LEU A 118 6.47 -0.37 2.81
C LEU A 118 7.58 0.53 2.29
N GLU A 119 7.20 1.67 1.69
CA GLU A 119 8.16 2.60 1.09
C GLU A 119 8.71 3.62 2.11
N ASN A 120 7.88 4.09 3.04
CA ASN A 120 8.28 5.09 4.05
C ASN A 120 8.42 4.51 5.47
N GLU A 121 8.05 3.25 5.68
CA GLU A 121 8.03 2.59 6.98
C GLU A 121 8.73 1.21 6.90
N ALA A 122 8.92 0.56 8.05
CA ALA A 122 9.35 -0.83 8.05
C ALA A 122 8.25 -1.76 7.51
N ASP A 123 8.62 -2.97 7.10
CA ASP A 123 7.68 -4.00 6.63
C ASP A 123 6.48 -4.13 7.57
N PHE A 124 5.29 -4.15 6.97
CA PHE A 124 4.05 -4.36 7.72
C PHE A 124 3.76 -5.85 7.82
N ILE A 125 3.97 -6.42 9.01
CA ILE A 125 3.91 -7.86 9.24
C ILE A 125 2.70 -8.25 10.10
N LYS A 126 2.02 -9.31 9.71
CA LYS A 126 0.96 -10.01 10.45
C LYS A 126 1.28 -11.49 10.55
N GLN A 127 1.02 -12.07 11.72
CA GLN A 127 1.18 -13.50 11.99
C GLN A 127 -0.12 -14.04 12.58
N ASN A 128 -0.32 -15.36 12.46
CA ASN A 128 -1.44 -16.06 13.08
C ASN A 128 -1.53 -15.72 14.58
N ARG A 129 -2.76 -15.61 15.13
CA ARG A 129 -2.95 -15.17 16.53
C ARG A 129 -2.58 -16.21 17.58
N ARG A 130 -2.30 -17.44 17.16
CA ARG A 130 -2.10 -18.57 18.06
C ARG A 130 -0.71 -19.13 17.80
N ASP A 131 0.20 -18.86 18.71
CA ASP A 131 1.50 -19.54 18.83
C ASP A 131 1.33 -20.94 19.46
#